data_AF-A0A2V8S964-F1
#
_entry.id   AF-A0A2V8S964-F1
#
_cell.length_a   1.000
_cell.length_b   1.000
_cell.length_c   1.000
_cell.angle_alpha   90.00
_cell.angle_beta   90.00
_cell.angle_gamma   90.00
#
_symmetry.space_group_name_H-M   'P 1'
#
loop_
_entity.id
_entity.type
_entity.pdbx_description
1 polymer ?
#
loop_
_entity_poly.entity_id
_entity_poly.type
_entity_poly.pdbx_seq_one_letter_code
_entity_poly.pdbx_strand_id
1 'polypeptide(L)'
;MRKGLRLGLLLLACLAFSACGSTPVEERVTLDAGQLSALPAKAQTVALTPQLPTRDADIETAGDRIAEAITSLSKRRGTTTARNTTAALRALDQAEAALARALHDKPHDEPVRDALRSAIRDLNAAEQTIKRSAFPDAIRDLNTLNKKLDTLHGAEDSKL
;
A
#
# COMPACT_ATOMS: atom_id res chain seq x y z
N MET A 1 -41.62 12.52 -44.69
CA MET A 1 -40.92 12.29 -43.40
C MET A 1 -39.42 12.43 -43.58
N ARG A 2 -38.83 13.58 -43.22
CA ARG A 2 -37.39 13.76 -42.93
C ARG A 2 -37.22 14.95 -41.98
N LYS A 3 -36.57 14.65 -40.84
CA LYS A 3 -35.52 15.38 -40.10
C LYS A 3 -35.65 16.90 -39.88
N GLY A 4 -35.39 17.30 -38.63
CA GLY A 4 -34.89 18.65 -38.34
C GLY A 4 -35.24 19.17 -36.96
N LEU A 5 -34.81 18.46 -35.91
CA LEU A 5 -34.94 18.89 -34.52
C LEU A 5 -34.09 20.15 -34.32
N ARG A 6 -34.77 21.22 -33.88
CA ARG A 6 -34.28 22.59 -33.78
C ARG A 6 -33.10 22.68 -32.82
N LEU A 7 -31.96 23.04 -33.38
CA LEU A 7 -30.75 23.46 -32.69
C LEU A 7 -30.89 24.97 -32.40
N GLY A 8 -31.07 25.32 -31.14
CA GLY A 8 -31.05 26.72 -30.73
C GLY A 8 -31.58 26.90 -29.31
N LEU A 9 -30.79 27.59 -28.50
CA LEU A 9 -31.17 28.22 -27.23
C LEU A 9 -31.03 27.36 -25.97
N LEU A 10 -29.80 27.20 -25.45
CA LEU A 10 -29.52 27.41 -24.01
C LEU A 10 -28.00 27.46 -23.77
N LEU A 11 -27.38 28.55 -24.23
CA LEU A 11 -26.26 29.13 -23.49
C LEU A 11 -26.84 29.66 -22.17
N LEU A 12 -26.08 29.52 -21.08
CA LEU A 12 -26.28 30.19 -19.78
C LEU A 12 -27.16 29.45 -18.74
N ALA A 13 -26.56 28.57 -17.95
CA ALA A 13 -26.95 28.38 -16.55
C ALA A 13 -25.85 27.69 -15.73
N CYS A 14 -25.07 28.53 -15.03
CA CYS A 14 -24.56 28.30 -13.68
C CYS A 14 -23.63 27.11 -13.42
N LEU A 15 -22.34 27.42 -13.55
CA LEU A 15 -21.32 27.03 -12.57
C LEU A 15 -21.89 27.15 -11.14
N ALA A 16 -22.13 26.02 -10.49
CA ALA A 16 -22.31 25.96 -9.04
C ALA A 16 -21.16 25.14 -8.46
N PHE A 17 -20.09 25.84 -8.09
CA PHE A 17 -19.18 25.41 -7.04
C PHE A 17 -20.02 25.19 -5.78
N SER A 18 -20.12 23.94 -5.31
CA SER A 18 -20.59 23.65 -3.96
C SER A 18 -19.37 23.19 -3.15
N ALA A 19 -18.73 24.17 -2.52
CA ALA A 19 -17.69 23.96 -1.53
C ALA A 19 -18.33 23.87 -0.13
N CYS A 20 -17.72 23.02 0.70
CA CYS A 20 -17.76 22.99 2.16
C CYS A 20 -19.07 22.68 2.89
N GLY A 21 -19.03 21.59 3.65
CA GLY A 21 -20.00 21.29 4.69
C GLY A 21 -19.71 19.99 5.43
N SER A 22 -18.46 19.66 5.75
CA SER A 22 -18.19 18.64 6.77
C SER A 22 -18.44 19.30 8.13
N THR A 23 -19.64 19.16 8.65
CA THR A 23 -19.93 19.53 10.04
C THR A 23 -19.08 18.65 10.95
N PRO A 24 -18.19 19.20 11.78
CA PRO A 24 -17.60 18.41 12.85
C PRO A 24 -18.75 17.99 13.79
N VAL A 25 -18.81 16.70 14.10
CA VAL A 25 -19.64 16.21 15.21
C VAL A 25 -19.03 16.81 16.47
N GLU A 26 -19.64 17.88 16.99
CA GLU A 26 -19.34 18.37 18.33
C GLU A 26 -19.95 17.39 19.33
N GLU A 27 -19.13 16.46 19.82
CA GLU A 27 -19.47 15.67 20.99
C GLU A 27 -19.46 16.61 22.20
N ARG A 28 -20.65 17.04 22.64
CA ARG A 28 -20.81 17.73 23.92
C ARG A 28 -20.64 16.72 25.04
N VAL A 29 -19.40 16.56 25.50
CA VAL A 29 -19.12 15.94 26.79
C VAL A 29 -19.57 16.91 27.88
N THR A 30 -20.73 16.64 28.48
CA THR A 30 -21.10 17.24 29.78
C THR A 30 -20.11 16.75 30.83
N LEU A 31 -19.01 17.48 31.01
CA LEU A 31 -18.17 17.33 32.18
C LEU A 31 -18.94 17.91 33.37
N ASP A 32 -19.33 17.04 34.28
CA ASP A 32 -19.92 17.40 35.56
C ASP A 32 -18.95 18.35 36.29
N ALA A 33 -19.41 19.58 36.53
CA ALA A 33 -18.61 20.65 37.14
C ALA A 33 -18.28 20.38 38.63
N GLY A 34 -18.71 19.24 39.18
CA GLY A 34 -18.47 18.82 40.57
C GLY A 34 -17.14 18.09 40.84
N GLN A 35 -16.35 17.71 39.83
CA GLN A 35 -15.06 17.01 40.03
C GLN A 35 -13.83 17.91 39.78
N LEU A 36 -13.90 19.18 40.13
CA LEU A 36 -12.72 20.03 40.32
C LEU A 36 -12.09 19.78 41.70
N SER A 37 -11.57 18.58 41.97
CA SER A 37 -10.63 18.35 43.08
C SER A 37 -10.02 16.96 42.99
N ALA A 38 -8.80 16.91 42.45
CA ALA A 38 -7.71 15.94 42.69
C ALA A 38 -7.01 15.51 41.39
N LEU A 39 -6.42 16.47 40.67
CA LEU A 39 -5.28 16.14 39.82
C LEU A 39 -4.02 16.17 40.70
N PRO A 40 -3.30 15.04 40.90
CA PRO A 40 -1.97 15.12 41.48
C PRO A 40 -1.08 15.95 40.54
N ALA A 41 -0.37 16.92 41.10
CA ALA A 41 0.46 17.92 40.41
C ALA A 41 1.68 17.35 39.62
N LYS A 42 1.67 16.06 39.28
CA LYS A 42 2.74 15.34 38.57
C LYS A 42 2.24 14.38 37.49
N ALA A 43 1.07 14.63 36.91
CA ALA A 43 0.70 13.94 35.67
C ALA A 43 1.47 14.58 34.50
N GLN A 44 2.73 14.20 34.31
CA GLN A 44 3.40 14.41 33.02
C GLN A 44 2.64 13.57 31.98
N THR A 45 2.03 14.22 31.01
CA THR A 45 1.57 13.56 29.78
C THR A 45 2.80 13.04 29.06
N VAL A 46 3.19 11.80 29.37
CA VAL A 46 4.12 11.05 28.53
C VAL A 46 3.33 10.69 27.28
N ALA A 47 3.35 11.58 26.29
CA ALA A 47 3.03 11.20 24.93
C ALA A 47 4.12 10.21 24.50
N LEU A 48 3.94 8.93 24.84
CA LEU A 48 4.63 7.84 24.16
C LEU A 48 4.16 7.92 22.71
N THR A 49 4.89 8.71 21.92
CA THR A 49 4.77 8.63 20.47
C THR A 49 5.32 7.25 20.16
N PRO A 50 4.53 6.31 19.60
CA PRO A 50 5.06 5.01 19.25
C PRO A 50 6.22 5.26 18.30
N GLN A 51 7.45 4.91 18.71
CA GLN A 51 8.56 4.87 17.79
C GLN A 51 8.26 3.70 16.87
N LEU A 52 7.72 4.02 15.69
CA LEU A 52 7.56 3.04 14.64
C LEU A 52 8.96 2.72 14.09
N PRO A 53 9.23 1.45 13.72
CA PRO A 53 10.46 1.08 13.06
C PRO A 53 10.77 2.03 11.91
N THR A 54 12.05 2.41 11.78
CA THR A 54 12.50 3.10 10.58
C THR A 54 12.47 2.09 9.45
N ARG A 55 11.42 2.15 8.63
CA ARG A 55 11.23 1.21 7.52
C ARG A 55 12.18 1.52 6.38
N ASP A 56 12.78 0.48 5.83
CA ASP A 56 13.49 0.58 4.57
C ASP A 56 12.51 0.90 3.42
N ALA A 57 12.67 2.09 2.83
CA ALA A 57 11.77 2.60 1.80
C ALA A 57 11.76 1.73 0.52
N ASP A 58 12.86 1.05 0.22
CA ASP A 58 12.95 0.16 -0.93
C ASP A 58 12.24 -1.18 -0.67
N ILE A 59 12.32 -1.72 0.57
CA ILE A 59 11.55 -2.91 0.93
C ILE A 59 10.04 -2.60 0.97
N GLU A 60 9.65 -1.44 1.47
CA GLU A 60 8.26 -0.97 1.43
C GLU A 60 7.76 -0.82 -0.02
N THR A 61 8.57 -0.18 -0.87
CA THR A 61 8.29 -0.06 -2.31
C THR A 61 8.11 -1.44 -2.95
N ALA A 62 8.95 -2.42 -2.61
CA ALA A 62 8.81 -3.78 -3.13
C ALA A 62 7.48 -4.43 -2.71
N GLY A 63 7.08 -4.26 -1.45
CA GLY A 63 5.79 -4.73 -0.93
C GLY A 63 4.60 -4.13 -1.70
N ASP A 64 4.60 -2.81 -1.91
CA ASP A 64 3.56 -2.11 -2.67
C ASP A 64 3.42 -2.65 -4.10
N ARG A 65 4.55 -2.91 -4.76
CA ARG A 65 4.57 -3.46 -6.12
C ARG A 65 4.12 -4.92 -6.18
N ILE A 66 4.45 -5.73 -5.17
CA ILE A 66 3.92 -7.09 -5.05
C ILE A 66 2.40 -7.06 -4.86
N ALA A 67 1.88 -6.16 -4.01
CA ALA A 67 0.45 -5.98 -3.81
C ALA A 67 -0.27 -5.51 -5.10
N GLU A 68 0.36 -4.62 -5.87
CA GLU A 68 -0.11 -4.19 -7.20
C GLU A 68 -0.18 -5.38 -8.19
N ALA A 69 0.85 -6.25 -8.20
CA ALA A 69 0.87 -7.44 -9.03
C ALA A 69 -0.26 -8.41 -8.66
N ILE A 70 -0.44 -8.71 -7.37
CA ILE A 70 -1.54 -9.55 -6.86
C ILE A 70 -2.89 -8.98 -7.29
N THR A 71 -3.08 -7.68 -7.13
CA THR A 71 -4.32 -6.98 -7.51
C THR A 71 -4.58 -7.09 -9.02
N SER A 72 -3.54 -6.91 -9.84
CA SER A 72 -3.64 -7.01 -11.30
C SER A 72 -4.02 -8.43 -11.74
N LEU A 73 -3.38 -9.46 -11.17
CA LEU A 73 -3.68 -10.86 -11.46
C LEU A 73 -5.10 -11.24 -11.02
N SER A 74 -5.56 -10.74 -9.89
CA SER A 74 -6.90 -11.01 -9.35
C SER A 74 -8.03 -10.42 -10.21
N LYS A 75 -7.76 -9.35 -10.97
CA LYS A 75 -8.72 -8.68 -11.86
C LYS A 75 -8.87 -9.34 -13.24
N ARG A 76 -8.23 -10.50 -13.48
CA ARG A 76 -8.20 -11.23 -14.77
C ARG A 76 -9.57 -11.83 -15.15
N ARG A 77 -10.44 -11.06 -15.82
CA ARG A 77 -11.62 -11.57 -16.55
C ARG A 77 -11.54 -11.19 -18.05
N GLY A 78 -11.69 -12.17 -18.95
CA GLY A 78 -11.87 -11.94 -20.40
C GLY A 78 -10.68 -11.30 -21.13
N THR A 79 -10.94 -10.46 -22.15
CA THR A 79 -9.95 -9.77 -23.02
C THR A 79 -8.96 -8.88 -22.26
N THR A 80 -9.26 -8.53 -21.00
CA THR A 80 -8.40 -7.76 -20.09
C THR A 80 -7.23 -8.57 -19.55
N THR A 81 -7.24 -9.89 -19.76
CA THR A 81 -6.25 -10.85 -19.27
C THR A 81 -4.81 -10.49 -19.61
N ALA A 82 -4.51 -10.22 -20.88
CA ALA A 82 -3.13 -9.93 -21.32
C ALA A 82 -2.61 -8.61 -20.73
N ARG A 83 -3.47 -7.59 -20.63
CA ARG A 83 -3.14 -6.31 -20.01
C ARG A 83 -2.81 -6.49 -18.53
N ASN A 84 -3.64 -7.24 -17.80
CA ASN A 84 -3.45 -7.48 -16.37
C ASN A 84 -2.18 -8.30 -16.10
N THR A 85 -1.89 -9.31 -16.92
CA THR A 85 -0.63 -10.06 -16.82
C THR A 85 0.57 -9.15 -17.10
N THR A 86 0.51 -8.28 -18.10
CA THR A 86 1.58 -7.31 -18.39
C THR A 86 1.79 -6.33 -17.24
N ALA A 87 0.71 -5.83 -16.64
CA ALA A 87 0.77 -4.94 -15.49
C ALA A 87 1.40 -5.65 -14.28
N ALA A 88 1.01 -6.89 -14.02
CA ALA A 88 1.58 -7.69 -12.95
C ALA A 88 3.09 -7.90 -13.13
N LEU A 89 3.52 -8.33 -14.32
CA LEU A 89 4.94 -8.54 -14.62
C LEU A 89 5.77 -7.27 -14.45
N ARG A 90 5.28 -6.13 -14.96
CA ARG A 90 5.93 -4.83 -14.76
C ARG A 90 6.06 -4.48 -13.28
N ALA A 91 5.03 -4.73 -12.48
CA ALA A 91 5.09 -4.48 -11.05
C ALA A 91 6.13 -5.40 -10.38
N LEU A 92 6.23 -6.67 -10.78
CA LEU A 92 7.29 -7.56 -10.28
C LEU A 92 8.69 -7.07 -10.66
N ASP A 93 8.91 -6.60 -11.90
CA ASP A 93 10.20 -6.02 -12.31
C ASP A 93 10.59 -4.83 -11.41
N GLN A 94 9.61 -3.99 -11.06
CA GLN A 94 9.82 -2.85 -10.16
C GLN A 94 10.10 -3.29 -8.72
N ALA A 95 9.43 -4.35 -8.25
CA ALA A 95 9.70 -4.94 -6.93
C ALA A 95 11.12 -5.51 -6.86
N GLU A 96 11.57 -6.22 -7.90
CA GLU A 96 12.92 -6.77 -7.98
C GLU A 96 13.97 -5.66 -7.91
N ALA A 97 13.76 -4.59 -8.70
CA ALA A 97 14.66 -3.44 -8.70
C ALA A 97 14.75 -2.77 -7.31
N ALA A 98 13.63 -2.64 -6.60
CA ALA A 98 13.61 -2.09 -5.25
C ALA A 98 14.35 -3.01 -4.25
N LEU A 99 14.09 -4.33 -4.27
CA LEU A 99 14.81 -5.28 -3.43
C LEU A 99 16.31 -5.32 -3.71
N ALA A 100 16.71 -5.14 -4.98
CA ALA A 100 18.12 -5.07 -5.36
C ALA A 100 18.81 -3.82 -4.80
N ARG A 101 18.12 -2.66 -4.75
CA ARG A 101 18.62 -1.45 -4.09
C ARG A 101 18.73 -1.63 -2.58
N ALA A 102 17.69 -2.17 -1.93
CA ALA A 102 17.74 -2.49 -0.51
C ALA A 102 18.91 -3.44 -0.16
N LEU A 103 19.19 -4.41 -1.04
CA LEU A 103 20.32 -5.33 -0.87
C LEU A 103 21.68 -4.63 -1.02
N HIS A 104 21.77 -3.63 -1.91
CA HIS A 104 22.97 -2.83 -2.11
C HIS A 104 23.26 -1.94 -0.89
N ASP A 105 22.21 -1.34 -0.31
CA ASP A 105 22.32 -0.35 0.77
C ASP A 105 22.59 -0.98 2.15
N LYS A 106 22.48 -2.31 2.28
CA LYS A 106 22.75 -3.06 3.53
C LYS A 106 23.99 -3.96 3.42
N PRO A 107 25.21 -3.42 3.30
CA PRO A 107 26.42 -4.22 3.10
C PRO A 107 26.85 -5.04 4.34
N HIS A 108 26.35 -4.73 5.54
CA HIS A 108 26.87 -5.28 6.80
C HIS A 108 25.87 -6.14 7.61
N ASP A 109 24.64 -6.36 7.13
CA ASP A 109 23.65 -7.20 7.82
C ASP A 109 23.39 -8.50 7.03
N GLU A 110 24.23 -9.52 7.25
CA GLU A 110 24.13 -10.80 6.53
C GLU A 110 22.75 -11.48 6.62
N PRO A 111 22.09 -11.58 7.80
CA PRO A 111 20.73 -12.10 7.89
C PRO A 111 19.73 -11.37 6.99
N VAL A 112 19.77 -10.03 6.95
CA VAL A 112 18.86 -9.25 6.11
C VAL A 112 19.19 -9.44 4.63
N ARG A 113 20.47 -9.47 4.27
CA ARG A 113 20.91 -9.72 2.89
C ARG A 113 20.46 -11.08 2.37
N ASP A 114 20.59 -12.13 3.18
CA ASP A 114 20.17 -13.48 2.78
C ASP A 114 18.66 -13.58 2.63
N ALA A 115 17.90 -12.89 3.48
CA ALA A 115 16.47 -12.78 3.32
C ALA A 115 16.05 -12.01 2.07
N LEU A 116 16.70 -10.87 1.77
CA LEU A 116 16.48 -10.09 0.54
C LEU A 116 16.83 -10.90 -0.72
N ARG A 117 17.97 -11.60 -0.73
CA ARG A 117 18.33 -12.52 -1.83
C ARG A 117 17.30 -13.62 -2.00
N SER A 118 16.79 -14.17 -0.90
CA SER A 118 15.72 -15.16 -0.95
C SER A 118 14.44 -14.57 -1.52
N ALA A 119 14.07 -13.35 -1.11
CA ALA A 119 12.89 -12.66 -1.62
C ALA A 119 12.98 -12.43 -3.14
N ILE A 120 14.15 -12.02 -3.66
CA ILE A 120 14.40 -11.89 -5.10
C ILE A 120 14.23 -13.23 -5.83
N ARG A 121 14.75 -14.34 -5.27
CA ARG A 121 14.54 -15.67 -5.87
C ARG A 121 13.07 -16.09 -5.88
N ASP A 122 12.36 -15.85 -4.77
CA ASP A 122 10.93 -16.19 -4.63
C ASP A 122 10.09 -15.36 -5.62
N LEU A 123 10.43 -14.08 -5.80
CA LEU A 123 9.82 -13.18 -6.78
C LEU A 123 10.00 -13.68 -8.22
N ASN A 124 11.23 -14.06 -8.57
CA ASN A 124 11.57 -14.62 -9.88
C ASN A 124 10.85 -15.94 -10.15
N ALA A 125 10.71 -16.80 -9.14
CA ALA A 125 9.91 -18.02 -9.26
C ALA A 125 8.43 -17.70 -9.53
N ALA A 126 7.84 -16.75 -8.80
CA ALA A 126 6.47 -16.32 -9.03
C ALA A 126 6.27 -15.72 -10.44
N GLU A 127 7.23 -14.93 -10.94
CA GLU A 127 7.21 -14.39 -12.29
C GLU A 127 7.16 -15.51 -13.36
N GLN A 128 7.95 -16.57 -13.18
CA GLN A 128 7.89 -17.75 -14.06
C GLN A 128 6.54 -18.47 -13.99
N THR A 129 5.95 -18.57 -12.80
CA THR A 129 4.61 -19.13 -12.60
C THR A 129 3.54 -18.31 -13.33
N ILE A 130 3.63 -16.98 -13.32
CA ILE A 130 2.78 -16.08 -14.10
C ILE A 130 2.96 -16.30 -15.60
N LYS A 131 4.21 -16.40 -16.08
CA LYS A 131 4.52 -16.65 -17.50
C LYS A 131 3.95 -17.98 -17.99
N ARG A 132 3.90 -19.00 -17.13
CA ARG A 132 3.25 -20.30 -17.38
C ARG A 132 1.72 -20.29 -17.23
N SER A 133 1.13 -19.13 -16.97
CA SER A 133 -0.30 -18.95 -16.76
C SER A 133 -0.89 -19.67 -15.53
N ALA A 134 -0.06 -20.05 -14.55
CA ALA A 134 -0.48 -20.66 -13.29
C ALA A 134 -0.82 -19.59 -12.23
N PHE A 135 -1.78 -18.70 -12.54
CA PHE A 135 -2.06 -17.51 -11.72
C PHE A 135 -2.48 -17.77 -10.27
N PRO A 136 -3.31 -18.79 -9.96
CA PRO A 136 -3.67 -19.06 -8.57
C PRO A 136 -2.46 -19.42 -7.70
N ASP A 137 -1.50 -20.15 -8.27
CA ASP A 137 -0.25 -20.50 -7.59
C ASP A 137 0.64 -19.26 -7.45
N ALA A 138 0.82 -18.49 -8.52
CA ALA A 138 1.56 -17.23 -8.46
C ALA A 138 1.00 -16.26 -7.41
N ILE A 139 -0.32 -16.11 -7.31
CA ILE A 139 -0.95 -15.25 -6.30
C ILE A 139 -0.65 -15.76 -4.89
N ARG A 140 -0.69 -17.08 -4.67
CA ARG A 140 -0.35 -17.70 -3.38
C ARG A 140 1.11 -17.44 -3.00
N ASP A 141 2.02 -17.63 -3.95
CA ASP A 141 3.45 -17.42 -3.76
C ASP A 141 3.75 -15.94 -3.47
N LEU A 142 3.16 -15.02 -4.23
CA LEU A 142 3.29 -13.58 -4.00
C LEU A 142 2.72 -13.13 -2.65
N ASN A 143 1.60 -13.68 -2.21
CA ASN A 143 1.07 -13.40 -0.86
C ASN A 143 2.01 -13.90 0.24
N THR A 144 2.65 -15.04 0.02
CA THR A 144 3.63 -15.60 0.96
C THR A 144 4.88 -14.73 1.02
N LEU A 145 5.37 -14.28 -0.14
CA LEU A 145 6.48 -13.35 -0.24
C LEU A 145 6.17 -12.01 0.43
N ASN A 146 4.98 -11.44 0.22
CA ASN A 146 4.60 -10.16 0.82
C ASN A 146 4.66 -10.23 2.36
N LYS A 147 4.10 -11.30 2.94
CA LYS A 147 4.17 -11.54 4.39
C LYS A 147 5.60 -11.70 4.89
N LYS A 148 6.47 -12.34 4.11
CA LYS A 148 7.89 -12.47 4.44
C LYS A 148 8.59 -11.11 4.47
N LEU A 149 8.31 -10.23 3.52
CA LEU A 149 8.83 -8.86 3.54
C LEU A 149 8.33 -8.07 4.76
N ASP A 150 7.07 -8.26 5.16
CA ASP A 150 6.53 -7.65 6.38
C ASP A 150 7.31 -8.07 7.65
N THR A 151 7.83 -9.30 7.69
CA THR A 151 8.69 -9.75 8.81
C THR A 151 10.09 -9.15 8.80
N LEU A 152 10.63 -8.81 7.62
CA LEU A 152 11.92 -8.12 7.50
C LEU A 152 11.81 -6.68 8.00
N HIS A 153 10.66 -6.05 7.78
CA HIS A 153 10.36 -4.73 8.35
C HIS A 153 10.35 -4.71 9.90
N GLY A 154 10.13 -5.85 10.56
CA GLY A 154 10.09 -5.94 12.02
C GLY A 154 11.43 -6.33 12.67
N ALA A 155 12.40 -6.83 11.91
CA ALA A 155 13.64 -7.40 12.45
C ALA A 155 14.76 -6.38 12.67
N GLU A 156 14.73 -5.22 12.00
CA GLU A 156 15.78 -4.20 12.09
C GLU A 156 15.86 -3.52 13.47
N ASP A 157 14.76 -3.53 14.24
CA ASP A 157 14.68 -2.89 15.57
C ASP A 157 15.05 -3.80 16.75
N SER A 158 15.18 -5.12 16.56
CA SER A 158 15.45 -6.06 17.66
C SER A 158 16.94 -6.11 18.07
N LYS A 159 17.78 -5.21 17.54
CA LYS A 159 19.23 -5.15 17.81
C LYS A 159 19.67 -3.93 18.65
N LEU A 160 18.73 -3.16 19.21
CA LEU A 160 18.99 -2.10 20.20
C LEU A 160 18.67 -2.57 21.62
#